data_AF-A0A178AI44-F1
#
_entry.id   AF-A0A178AI44-F1
#
_cell.length_a   1.000
_cell.length_b   1.000
_cell.length_c   1.000
_cell.angle_alpha   90.00
_cell.angle_beta   90.00
_cell.angle_gamma   90.00
#
_symmetry.space_group_name_H-M   'P 1'
#
loop_
_entity.id
_entity.type
_entity.pdbx_description
1 polymer ?
#
loop_
_entity_poly.entity_id
_entity_poly.type
_entity_poly.pdbx_seq_one_letter_code
_entity_poly.pdbx_strand_id
1 'polypeptide(L)'
;MQFFTTVLALAATSSAAVLPRSPLGSWYAQVTVSPDHSIYLTAKYTSDAYPDGLRNACIDNPFANPPFHRCDHAEFDFTYDGKFLNLTQNIEKPNKQTVFGEAYMPFTEDLGDGRIRAEGTVFVTRAIA
;
A
#
# COMPACT_ATOMS: atom_id res chain seq x y z
N MET A 1 -63.33 -10.77 18.13
CA MET A 1 -61.94 -10.35 18.40
C MET A 1 -61.17 -10.49 17.11
N GLN A 2 -60.75 -9.39 16.48
CA GLN A 2 -59.91 -9.40 15.28
C GLN A 2 -58.45 -9.31 15.69
N PHE A 3 -57.64 -10.30 15.31
CA PHE A 3 -56.20 -10.30 15.53
C PHE A 3 -55.51 -9.67 14.33
N PHE A 4 -54.83 -8.55 14.57
CA PHE A 4 -53.90 -7.93 13.62
C PHE A 4 -52.55 -8.64 13.72
N THR A 5 -52.16 -9.35 12.66
CA THR A 5 -50.79 -9.86 12.50
C THR A 5 -49.99 -8.89 11.66
N THR A 6 -49.22 -8.01 12.31
CA THR A 6 -48.21 -7.18 11.65
C THR A 6 -46.97 -8.02 11.39
N VAL A 7 -46.70 -8.32 10.11
CA VAL A 7 -45.44 -8.93 9.68
C VAL A 7 -44.37 -7.82 9.66
N LEU A 8 -43.50 -7.80 10.68
CA LEU A 8 -42.26 -7.04 10.62
C LEU A 8 -41.28 -7.80 9.71
N ALA A 9 -41.17 -7.37 8.45
CA ALA A 9 -40.06 -7.75 7.59
C ALA A 9 -38.84 -6.90 7.95
N LEU A 10 -37.91 -7.50 8.70
CA LEU A 10 -36.61 -6.92 9.00
C LEU A 10 -35.74 -7.00 7.74
N ALA A 11 -35.72 -5.93 6.95
CA ALA A 11 -34.78 -5.80 5.84
C ALA A 11 -33.37 -5.55 6.43
N ALA A 12 -32.61 -6.63 6.61
CA ALA A 12 -31.18 -6.54 6.83
C ALA A 12 -30.52 -6.05 5.54
N THR A 13 -30.37 -4.73 5.40
CA THR A 13 -29.46 -4.16 4.40
C THR A 13 -28.05 -4.52 4.85
N SER A 14 -27.54 -5.63 4.33
CA SER A 14 -26.12 -5.93 4.36
C SER A 14 -25.40 -4.84 3.56
N SER A 15 -25.01 -3.77 4.24
CA SER A 15 -24.03 -2.84 3.71
C SER A 15 -22.74 -3.63 3.54
N ALA A 16 -22.51 -4.18 2.35
CA ALA A 16 -21.18 -4.49 1.91
C ALA A 16 -20.42 -3.18 1.99
N ALA A 17 -19.60 -3.03 3.03
CA ALA A 17 -18.63 -1.97 3.11
C ALA A 17 -17.70 -2.17 1.91
N VAL A 18 -18.02 -1.51 0.80
CA VAL A 18 -17.13 -1.40 -0.34
C VAL A 18 -15.92 -0.68 0.23
N LEU A 19 -14.86 -1.43 0.52
CA LEU A 19 -13.56 -0.86 0.85
C LEU A 19 -13.29 0.21 -0.20
N PRO A 20 -13.08 1.49 0.19
CA PRO A 20 -12.90 2.56 -0.77
C PRO A 20 -11.67 2.22 -1.62
N ARG A 21 -11.90 1.75 -2.85
CA ARG A 21 -10.85 1.67 -3.85
C ARG A 21 -10.57 3.09 -4.24
N SER A 22 -9.33 3.56 -4.02
CA SER A 22 -8.92 4.81 -4.63
C SER A 22 -9.11 4.66 -6.15
N PRO A 23 -9.84 5.57 -6.81
CA PRO A 23 -10.07 5.48 -8.25
C PRO A 23 -8.76 5.54 -9.05
N LEU A 24 -7.68 5.99 -8.41
CA LEU A 24 -6.35 6.09 -8.98
C LEU A 24 -5.51 4.83 -8.76
N GLY A 25 -6.00 3.83 -8.00
CA GLY A 25 -5.27 2.59 -7.71
C GLY A 25 -4.65 2.54 -6.31
N SER A 26 -3.87 1.48 -6.07
CA SER A 26 -3.18 1.26 -4.80
C SER A 26 -1.93 0.41 -5.00
N TRP A 27 -1.03 0.46 -4.03
CA TRP A 27 0.08 -0.48 -3.90
C TRP A 27 -0.25 -1.51 -2.84
N TYR A 28 0.00 -2.78 -3.11
CA TYR A 28 0.28 -3.73 -2.03
C TYR A 28 1.78 -3.68 -1.74
N ALA A 29 2.16 -3.27 -0.53
CA ALA A 29 3.54 -3.05 -0.13
C ALA A 29 3.94 -4.00 1.00
N GLN A 30 5.18 -4.45 0.96
CA GLN A 30 5.82 -5.22 2.02
C GLN A 30 7.19 -4.61 2.30
N VAL A 31 7.41 -4.22 3.55
CA VAL A 31 8.68 -3.69 4.06
C VAL A 31 9.28 -4.71 5.01
N THR A 32 10.54 -5.05 4.80
CA THR A 32 11.34 -5.85 5.73
C THR A 32 12.52 -5.01 6.19
N VAL A 33 12.72 -4.89 7.50
CA VAL A 33 13.89 -4.23 8.08
C VAL A 33 14.80 -5.30 8.67
N SER A 34 16.06 -5.26 8.25
CA SER A 34 17.10 -6.18 8.70
C SER A 34 17.85 -5.65 9.92
N PRO A 35 18.55 -6.53 10.68
CA PRO A 35 19.34 -6.14 11.85
C PRO A 35 20.44 -5.09 11.57
N ASP A 36 20.92 -5.03 10.33
CA ASP A 36 21.90 -4.03 9.84
C ASP A 36 21.24 -2.70 9.43
N HIS A 37 19.96 -2.52 9.75
CA HIS A 37 19.12 -1.38 9.40
C HIS A 37 18.81 -1.24 7.90
N SER A 38 19.12 -2.24 7.08
CA SER A 38 18.68 -2.26 5.68
C SER A 38 17.16 -2.41 5.60
N ILE A 39 16.50 -1.53 4.85
CA ILE A 39 15.07 -1.55 4.56
C ILE A 39 14.87 -2.09 3.16
N TYR A 40 14.18 -3.23 3.05
CA TYR A 40 13.80 -3.85 1.79
C TYR A 40 12.32 -3.62 1.55
N LEU A 41 11.97 -2.92 0.48
CA LEU A 41 10.61 -2.70 0.06
C LEU A 41 10.31 -3.50 -1.20
N THR A 42 9.18 -4.18 -1.23
CA THR A 42 8.52 -4.58 -2.48
C THR A 42 7.14 -3.94 -2.54
N ALA A 43 6.76 -3.45 -3.71
CA ALA A 43 5.45 -2.84 -3.92
C ALA A 43 4.86 -3.29 -5.26
N LYS A 44 3.57 -3.64 -5.26
CA LYS A 44 2.82 -3.92 -6.48
C LYS A 44 1.68 -2.91 -6.63
N TYR A 45 1.87 -1.95 -7.53
CA TYR A 45 0.83 -1.01 -7.92
C TYR A 45 -0.23 -1.71 -8.77
N THR A 46 -1.51 -1.47 -8.49
CA THR A 46 -2.64 -1.99 -9.29
C THR A 46 -3.67 -0.87 -9.47
N SER A 47 -4.17 -0.74 -10.69
CA SER A 47 -5.30 0.15 -11.04
C SER A 47 -6.05 -0.42 -12.24
N ASP A 48 -7.19 0.17 -12.62
CA ASP A 48 -7.95 -0.28 -13.79
C ASP A 48 -7.13 -0.24 -15.09
N ALA A 49 -6.19 0.71 -15.21
CA ALA A 49 -5.28 0.83 -16.35
C ALA A 49 -4.07 -0.13 -16.28
N TYR A 50 -3.81 -0.72 -15.12
CA TYR A 50 -2.74 -1.68 -14.85
C TYR A 50 -3.28 -2.90 -14.08
N PRO A 51 -4.15 -3.73 -14.71
CA PRO A 51 -4.79 -4.86 -14.04
C PRO A 51 -3.79 -5.93 -13.58
N ASP A 52 -2.70 -6.13 -14.33
CA ASP A 52 -1.63 -7.08 -13.98
C ASP A 52 -0.69 -6.51 -12.89
N GLY A 53 -0.71 -5.18 -12.74
CA GLY A 53 0.06 -4.38 -11.81
C GLY A 53 1.51 -4.11 -12.22
N LEU A 54 2.10 -3.07 -11.63
CA LEU A 54 3.52 -2.71 -11.77
C LEU A 54 4.25 -3.11 -10.49
N ARG A 55 5.32 -3.90 -10.63
CA ARG A 55 6.12 -4.38 -9.50
C ARG A 55 7.36 -3.51 -9.38
N ASN A 56 7.66 -3.09 -8.17
CA ASN A 56 8.88 -2.37 -7.84
C ASN A 56 9.52 -2.98 -6.59
N ALA A 57 10.84 -2.89 -6.52
CA ALA A 57 11.64 -3.30 -5.38
C ALA A 57 12.70 -2.24 -5.09
N CYS A 58 12.84 -1.88 -3.82
CA CYS A 58 13.87 -0.94 -3.38
C CYS A 58 14.62 -1.46 -2.16
N ILE A 59 15.83 -0.96 -2.00
CA ILE A 59 16.65 -1.13 -0.81
C ILE A 59 17.18 0.23 -0.36
N ASP A 60 17.00 0.53 0.92
CA ASP A 60 17.56 1.71 1.59
C ASP A 60 18.39 1.27 2.78
N ASN A 61 19.57 1.84 2.96
CA ASN A 61 20.32 1.74 4.19
C ASN A 61 21.04 3.07 4.46
N PRO A 62 20.47 3.94 5.33
CA PRO A 62 21.07 5.22 5.66
C PRO A 62 22.27 5.09 6.62
N PHE A 63 22.47 3.91 7.22
CA PHE A 63 23.54 3.62 8.18
C PHE A 63 24.75 2.91 7.55
N ALA A 64 24.67 2.51 6.27
CA ALA A 64 25.79 1.96 5.53
C ALA A 64 26.89 3.02 5.28
N ASN A 65 28.10 2.56 4.91
CA ASN A 65 29.21 3.44 4.53
C ASN A 65 29.75 3.09 3.13
N PRO A 66 29.40 3.85 2.07
CA PRO A 66 28.50 5.00 2.08
C PRO A 66 27.01 4.60 2.26
N PRO A 67 26.15 5.51 2.75
CA PRO A 67 24.70 5.32 2.72
C PRO A 67 24.22 5.10 1.29
N PHE A 68 23.17 4.29 1.11
CA PHE A 68 22.62 4.05 -0.23
C PHE A 68 21.11 3.89 -0.22
N HIS A 69 20.49 4.32 -1.32
CA HIS A 69 19.08 4.12 -1.65
C HIS A 69 19.00 3.72 -3.12
N ARG A 70 18.38 2.59 -3.43
CA ARG A 70 18.30 2.06 -4.80
C ARG A 70 16.96 1.38 -5.03
N CYS A 71 16.32 1.75 -6.13
CA CYS A 71 15.14 1.08 -6.66
C CYS A 71 15.48 0.41 -8.00
N ASP A 72 14.79 -0.68 -8.32
CA ASP A 72 14.88 -1.37 -9.62
C ASP A 72 14.34 -0.50 -10.78
N HIS A 73 13.36 0.35 -10.48
CA HIS A 73 12.70 1.26 -11.40
C HIS A 73 12.93 2.73 -10.99
N ALA A 74 13.40 3.57 -11.93
CA ALA A 74 13.70 4.99 -11.66
C ALA A 74 12.43 5.84 -11.47
N GLU A 75 11.30 5.35 -11.97
CA GLU A 75 9.98 5.94 -11.83
C GLU A 75 9.35 5.71 -10.46
N PHE A 76 9.96 4.91 -9.59
CA PHE A 76 9.42 4.54 -8.29
C PHE A 76 10.36 4.93 -7.16
N ASP A 77 9.79 5.44 -6.07
CA ASP A 77 10.54 5.86 -4.90
C ASP A 77 9.72 5.65 -3.61
N PHE A 78 10.40 5.55 -2.47
CA PHE A 78 9.78 5.36 -1.17
C PHE A 78 10.54 6.02 -0.03
N THR A 79 9.82 6.29 1.06
CA THR A 79 10.42 6.58 2.37
C THR A 79 9.65 5.83 3.46
N TYR A 80 10.35 5.31 4.46
CA TYR A 80 9.73 4.61 5.58
C TYR A 80 10.39 5.02 6.90
N ASP A 81 9.58 5.42 7.88
CA ASP A 81 10.05 5.90 9.19
C ASP A 81 9.88 4.87 10.34
N GLY A 82 9.55 3.61 9.99
CA GLY A 82 9.22 2.56 10.95
C GLY A 82 7.72 2.49 11.30
N LYS A 83 6.91 3.43 10.82
CA LYS A 83 5.46 3.48 11.06
C LYS A 83 4.66 3.86 9.83
N PHE A 84 5.13 4.82 9.04
CA PHE A 84 4.47 5.33 7.85
C PHE A 84 5.31 5.04 6.63
N LEU A 85 4.67 4.46 5.62
CA LEU A 85 5.24 4.24 4.30
C LEU A 85 4.67 5.29 3.34
N ASN A 86 5.56 6.07 2.74
CA ASN A 86 5.24 6.97 1.62
C ASN A 86 5.76 6.35 0.33
N LEU A 87 4.90 6.31 -0.69
CA LEU A 87 5.24 5.81 -2.02
C LEU A 87 5.00 6.89 -3.06
N THR A 88 5.92 6.99 -4.01
CA THR A 88 5.79 7.82 -5.21
C THR A 88 6.04 6.97 -6.44
N GLN A 89 5.22 7.13 -7.48
CA GLN A 89 5.43 6.46 -8.75
C GLN A 89 5.01 7.31 -9.94
N ASN A 90 5.85 7.39 -10.98
CA ASN A 90 5.42 7.90 -12.28
C ASN A 90 4.70 6.79 -13.05
N ILE A 91 3.49 7.08 -13.51
CA ILE A 91 2.68 6.18 -14.33
C ILE A 91 2.42 6.83 -15.70
N GLU A 92 2.21 6.00 -16.71
CA GLU A 92 1.99 6.43 -18.11
C GLU A 92 0.53 6.23 -18.54
N LYS A 93 -0.26 5.45 -17.80
CA LYS A 93 -1.67 5.15 -18.08
C LYS A 93 -2.55 5.43 -16.84
N PRO A 94 -3.82 5.81 -17.02
CA PRO A 94 -4.45 6.16 -18.30
C PRO A 94 -3.92 7.48 -18.88
N ASN A 95 -3.34 8.32 -18.03
CA ASN A 95 -2.60 9.53 -18.40
C ASN A 95 -1.23 9.49 -17.72
N LYS A 96 -0.26 10.18 -18.31
CA LYS A 96 1.04 10.39 -17.68
C LYS A 96 0.89 11.29 -16.45
N GLN A 97 1.30 10.80 -15.29
CA GLN A 97 1.25 11.52 -14.03
C GLN A 97 2.13 10.86 -12.96
N THR A 98 2.50 11.61 -11.94
CA THR A 98 3.09 11.09 -10.69
C THR A 98 1.98 10.84 -9.67
N VAL A 99 1.87 9.62 -9.16
CA VAL A 99 0.96 9.25 -8.07
C VAL A 99 1.70 9.15 -6.75
N PHE A 100 0.99 9.48 -5.67
CA PHE A 100 1.49 9.47 -4.30
C PHE A 100 0.53 8.71 -3.40
N GLY A 101 1.08 7.99 -2.41
CA GLY A 101 0.30 7.34 -1.38
C GLY A 101 1.05 7.32 -0.05
N GLU A 102 0.28 7.31 1.04
CA GLU A 102 0.78 7.18 2.40
C GLU A 102 -0.09 6.17 3.15
N ALA A 103 0.53 5.30 3.95
CA ALA A 103 -0.19 4.42 4.86
C ALA A 103 0.55 4.24 6.17
N TYR A 104 -0.22 4.14 7.26
CA TYR A 104 0.26 3.63 8.53
C TYR A 104 0.48 2.12 8.42
N MET A 105 1.73 1.70 8.47
CA MET A 105 2.20 0.33 8.26
C MET A 105 3.25 -0.03 9.32
N PRO A 106 2.85 -0.19 10.60
CA PRO A 106 3.76 -0.63 11.64
C PRO A 106 4.18 -2.08 11.43
N PHE A 107 5.29 -2.50 12.02
CA PHE A 107 5.72 -3.90 12.00
C PHE A 107 4.67 -4.81 12.63
N THR A 108 4.35 -5.90 11.94
CA THR A 108 3.34 -6.88 12.34
C THR A 108 3.92 -8.28 12.56
N GLU A 109 5.12 -8.54 12.05
CA GLU A 109 5.75 -9.87 12.07
C GLU A 109 7.24 -9.77 12.40
N ASP A 110 7.72 -10.70 13.25
CA ASP A 110 9.13 -10.99 13.47
C ASP A 110 9.45 -12.30 12.72
N LEU A 111 10.47 -12.26 11.85
CA LEU A 111 10.85 -13.39 10.99
C LEU A 111 11.79 -14.39 11.69
N GLY A 112 12.15 -14.16 12.95
CA GLY A 112 12.94 -15.08 13.78
C GLY A 112 14.45 -15.02 13.59
N ASP A 113 14.93 -14.20 12.63
CA ASP A 113 16.35 -13.93 12.36
C ASP A 113 16.73 -12.47 12.70
N GLY A 114 15.89 -11.79 13.50
CA GLY A 114 16.03 -10.38 13.83
C GLY A 114 15.51 -9.44 12.75
N ARG A 115 15.00 -9.95 11.62
CA ARG A 115 14.26 -9.15 10.66
C ARG A 115 12.82 -8.97 11.10
N ILE A 116 12.30 -7.77 10.91
CA ILE A 116 10.91 -7.43 11.18
C ILE A 116 10.22 -7.01 9.89
N ARG A 117 8.93 -7.31 9.78
CA ARG A 117 8.15 -7.09 8.56
C ARG A 117 6.86 -6.33 8.85
N ALA A 118 6.54 -5.45 7.92
CA ALA A 118 5.27 -4.75 7.82
C ALA A 118 4.70 -4.95 6.41
N GLU A 119 3.40 -5.15 6.28
CA GLU A 119 2.75 -5.22 4.96
C GLU A 119 1.36 -4.58 5.00
N GLY A 120 0.91 -4.10 3.86
CA GLY A 120 -0.35 -3.39 3.78
C GLY A 120 -0.68 -2.87 2.40
N THR A 121 -1.89 -2.33 2.29
CA THR A 121 -2.32 -1.61 1.08
C THR A 121 -2.11 -0.12 1.29
N VAL A 122 -1.36 0.51 0.39
CA VAL A 122 -1.18 1.96 0.31
C VAL A 122 -2.10 2.47 -0.80
N PHE A 123 -3.14 3.22 -0.46
CA PHE A 123 -4.00 3.82 -1.48
C PHE A 123 -3.34 5.07 -2.07
N VAL A 124 -3.55 5.29 -3.38
CA VAL A 124 -3.18 6.57 -3.98
C VAL A 124 -4.05 7.67 -3.37
N THR A 125 -3.42 8.67 -2.75
CA THR A 125 -4.08 9.82 -2.10
C THR A 125 -3.99 11.09 -2.94
N ARG A 126 -3.00 11.19 -3.83
CA ARG A 126 -2.78 12.34 -4.72
C ARG A 126 -2.15 11.91 -6.05
N ALA A 127 -2.45 12.65 -7.12
CA ALA A 127 -1.75 12.57 -8.39
C ALA A 127 -1.45 13.96 -8.96
N ILE A 128 -0.34 14.11 -9.68
CA ILE A 128 0.11 15.36 -10.32
C ILE A 128 0.52 15.03 -11.76
N ALA A 129 0.02 15.76 -12.75
CA ALA A 129 0.36 15.62 -14.17
C ALA A 129 1.53 16.50 -14.58
#